data_AF-A0A841TE69-F1
#
_entry.id   AF-A0A841TE69-F1
#
_cell.length_a   1.000
_cell.length_b   1.000
_cell.length_c   1.000
_cell.angle_alpha   90.00
_cell.angle_beta   90.00
_cell.angle_gamma   90.00
#
_symmetry.space_group_name_H-M   'P 1'
#
loop_
_entity.id
_entity.type
_entity.pdbx_description
1 polymer ?
#
loop_
_entity_poly.entity_id
_entity_poly.type
_entity_poly.pdbx_seq_one_letter_code
_entity_poly.pdbx_strand_id
1 'polypeptide(L)' 'MRIIGVPSKKIIGYRVMFSMGQFQMYVYMKREYYEIWKYTKDKQIRDVTIEEVEMEAARFLG' A
#
# COMPACT_ATOMS: atom_id res chain seq x y z
N MET A 1 -9.45 6.84 -34.00
CA MET A 1 -9.32 5.89 -32.88
C MET A 1 -9.48 6.65 -31.58
N ARG A 2 -10.58 6.44 -30.83
CA ARG A 2 -10.72 6.98 -29.47
C ARG A 2 -10.04 5.99 -28.53
N ILE A 3 -8.98 6.40 -27.83
CA ILE A 3 -8.45 5.64 -26.71
C ILE A 3 -9.49 5.77 -25.60
N ILE A 4 -10.31 4.73 -25.44
CA ILE A 4 -11.21 4.63 -24.29
C ILE A 4 -10.29 4.36 -23.10
N GLY A 5 -9.91 5.42 -22.38
CA GLY A 5 -9.22 5.27 -21.11
C GLY A 5 -10.10 4.40 -20.23
N VAL A 6 -9.67 3.16 -19.97
CA VAL A 6 -10.34 2.29 -19.01
C VAL A 6 -10.38 3.09 -17.72
N PRO A 7 -11.56 3.33 -17.11
CA PRO A 7 -11.61 4.01 -15.83
C PRO A 7 -10.78 3.17 -14.87
N SER A 8 -9.58 3.66 -14.52
CA SER A 8 -8.72 2.99 -13.56
C SER A 8 -9.53 2.90 -12.28
N LYS A 9 -9.99 1.68 -11.94
CA LYS A 9 -10.84 1.49 -10.76
C LYS A 9 -10.02 1.91 -9.55
N LYS A 10 -10.40 3.04 -8.96
CA LYS A 10 -9.82 3.50 -7.71
C LYS A 10 -10.32 2.59 -6.60
N ILE A 11 -9.40 2.17 -5.74
CA ILE A 11 -9.70 1.37 -4.56
C ILE A 11 -9.07 2.02 -3.35
N ILE A 12 -9.67 1.77 -2.19
CA ILE A 12 -9.14 2.18 -0.91
C ILE A 12 -8.16 1.08 -0.44
N GLY A 13 -6.97 1.49 -0.05
CA GLY A 13 -5.97 0.62 0.56
C GLY A 13 -5.09 1.39 1.52
N TYR A 14 -3.95 0.82 1.87
CA TYR A 14 -3.03 1.41 2.83
C TYR A 14 -1.69 1.76 2.19
N ARG A 15 -1.21 2.96 2.53
CA ARG A 15 0.19 3.35 2.40
C ARG A 15 0.88 3.04 3.73
N VAL A 16 1.73 2.02 3.70
CA VAL A 16 2.54 1.59 4.83
C VAL A 16 3.92 2.23 4.69
N MET A 17 4.32 2.99 5.70
CA MET A 17 5.57 3.72 5.74
C MET A 17 6.41 3.21 6.88
N PHE A 18 7.68 2.90 6.61
CA PHE A 18 8.60 2.47 7.66
C PHE A 18 10.04 2.79 7.31
N SER A 19 10.89 2.89 8.34
CA SER A 19 12.31 3.15 8.17
C SER A 19 13.09 1.85 8.07
N MET A 20 14.01 1.79 7.12
CA MET A 20 14.98 0.69 6.98
C MET A 20 16.39 1.29 6.96
N GLY A 21 16.95 1.48 8.16
CA GLY A 21 18.23 2.18 8.33
C GLY A 21 18.10 3.66 7.97
N GLN A 22 18.83 4.12 6.95
CA GLN A 22 18.79 5.50 6.46
C GLN A 22 17.67 5.76 5.43
N PHE A 23 16.96 4.71 4.99
CA PHE A 23 15.95 4.82 3.95
C PHE A 23 14.53 4.80 4.51
N GLN A 24 13.64 5.60 3.93
CA GLN A 24 12.20 5.53 4.18
C GLN A 24 11.53 4.73 3.06
N MET A 25 10.85 3.66 3.44
CA MET A 25 10.12 2.78 2.54
C MET A 25 8.63 3.13 2.54
N TYR A 26 8.03 3.12 1.36
CA TYR A 26 6.59 3.34 1.16
C TYR A 26 6.02 2.18 0.37
N VAL A 27 5.08 1.46 0.95
CA VAL A 27 4.43 0.31 0.32
C VAL A 27 2.93 0.54 0.26
N TYR A 28 2.38 0.51 -0.94
CA TYR A 28 0.94 0.56 -1.15
C TYR A 28 0.42 -0.88 -1.19
N MET A 29 -0.51 -1.22 -0.32
CA MET A 29 -1.11 -2.55 -0.30
C MET A 29 -2.61 -2.49 -0.02
N LYS A 30 -3.36 -3.47 -0.53
CA LYS A 30 -4.77 -3.61 -0.17
C LYS A 30 -4.92 -3.83 1.34
N ARG A 31 -6.04 -3.36 1.90
CA ARG A 31 -6.37 -3.51 3.32
C ARG A 31 -6.27 -4.95 3.80
N GLU A 32 -6.85 -5.89 3.06
CA GLU A 32 -6.81 -7.33 3.37
C GLU A 32 -5.38 -7.88 3.45
N TYR A 33 -4.49 -7.38 2.59
CA TYR A 33 -3.12 -7.83 2.54
C TYR A 33 -2.31 -7.31 3.74
N TYR A 34 -2.53 -6.04 4.11
CA TYR A 34 -1.91 -5.46 5.29
C TYR A 34 -2.36 -6.16 6.58
N GLU A 35 -3.64 -6.51 6.69
CA GLU A 35 -4.17 -7.24 7.85
C GLU A 35 -3.47 -8.57 8.08
N ILE A 36 -2.99 -9.25 7.02
CA ILE A 36 -2.16 -10.46 7.12
C ILE A 36 -0.70 -10.09 7.41
N TRP A 37 -0.17 -9.07 6.71
CA TRP A 37 1.21 -8.63 6.84
C TRP A 37 1.56 -8.18 8.26
N LYS A 38 0.68 -7.42 8.93
CA LYS A 38 0.92 -6.91 10.28
C LYS A 38 1.16 -8.02 11.32
N TYR A 39 0.50 -9.17 11.18
CA TYR A 39 0.72 -10.29 12.11
C TYR A 39 2.11 -10.92 12.00
N THR A 40 2.74 -10.81 10.83
CA THR A 40 4.03 -11.46 10.54
C THR A 40 5.21 -10.51 10.51
N LYS A 41 5.02 -9.24 10.09
CA LYS A 41 6.10 -8.30 9.80
C LYS A 41 6.18 -7.08 10.73
N ASP A 42 5.07 -6.62 11.32
CA ASP A 42 5.12 -5.46 12.23
C ASP A 42 5.96 -5.75 13.49
N LYS A 43 6.06 -7.02 13.89
CA LYS A 43 6.95 -7.42 15.00
C LYS A 43 8.43 -7.21 14.70
N GLN A 44 8.80 -7.10 13.42
CA GLN A 44 10.19 -6.98 12.96
C GLN A 44 10.53 -5.55 12.52
N ILE A 45 9.53 -4.73 12.19
CA ILE A 45 9.71 -3.39 11.63
C ILE A 45 9.27 -2.37 12.69
N ARG A 46 10.23 -1.55 13.14
CA ARG A 46 9.96 -0.45 14.08
C ARG A 46 9.45 0.77 13.31
N ASP A 47 8.60 1.56 13.96
CA ASP A 47 8.09 2.85 13.46
C ASP A 47 7.26 2.76 12.16
N VAL A 48 6.41 1.73 12.06
CA VAL A 48 5.44 1.60 10.98
C VAL A 48 4.33 2.64 11.14
N THR A 49 4.10 3.44 10.11
CA THR A 49 2.95 4.35 9.99
C THR A 49 2.05 3.87 8.85
N ILE A 50 0.73 3.90 9.07
CA ILE A 50 -0.26 3.43 8.12
C ILE A 50 -1.19 4.59 7.80
N GLU A 51 -1.45 4.82 6.52
CA GLU A 51 -2.41 5.81 6.05
C GLU A 51 -3.37 5.18 5.04
N GLU A 52 -4.66 5.47 5.20
CA GLU A 52 -5.67 5.06 4.23
C GLU A 52 -5.64 5.99 3.01
N VAL A 53 -5.45 5.40 1.83
CA VAL A 53 -5.29 6.14 0.57
C VAL A 53 -6.21 5.56 -0.51
N GLU A 54 -6.75 6.44 -1.35
CA GLU A 54 -7.54 6.07 -2.52
C GLU A 54 -6.70 6.25 -3.80
N MET A 55 -6.35 5.15 -4.46
CA MET A 55 -5.52 5.16 -5.66
C MET A 55 -5.98 4.12 -6.68
N GLU A 56 -5.44 4.18 -7.90
CA GLU A 56 -5.69 3.15 -8.91
C GLU A 56 -5.26 1.76 -8.40
N ALA A 57 -6.09 0.74 -8.61
CA ALA A 57 -5.81 -0.62 -8.15
C ALA A 57 -4.43 -1.14 -8.60
N ALA A 58 -3.95 -0.74 -9.79
CA ALA A 58 -2.63 -1.10 -10.32
C ALA A 58 -1.44 -0.57 -9.51
N ARG A 59 -1.67 0.38 -8.59
CA ARG A 59 -0.64 0.96 -7.71
C ARG A 59 -0.49 0.19 -6.40
N PHE A 60 -1.46 -0.66 -6.05
CA PHE A 60 -1.41 -1.47 -4.83
C PHE A 60 -0.75 -2.82 -5.10
N LEU A 61 0.05 -3.28 -4.15
CA LEU A 61 0.48 -4.67 -4.06
C LEU A 61 -0.67 -5.53 -3.52
N GLY A 62 -0.85 -6.70 -4.16
CA GLY A 62 -1.93 -7.66 -3.87
C GLY A 62 -3.14 -7.44 -4.75
#